data_AF-A0A7J8PAZ3-F1
#
_entry.id   AF-A0A7J8PAZ3-F1
#
_cell.length_a   1.000
_cell.length_b   1.000
_cell.length_c   1.000
_cell.angle_alpha   90.00
_cell.angle_beta   90.00
_cell.angle_gamma   90.00
#
_symmetry.space_group_name_H-M   'P 1'
#
loop_
_entity.id
_entity.type
_entity.pdbx_description
1 polymer ?
#
loop_
_entity_poly.entity_id
_entity_poly.type
_entity_poly.pdbx_seq_one_letter_code
_entity_poly.pdbx_strand_id
1 'polypeptide(L)'
;MFCPSQAFLVKPTRTHLVKNEKGMRITCQATSIPADRVPDMGKRQLMNLLLLGAISLPSGFMLVPYAAFFVPSGGRGTGGGTVAKDAIGNDVIAEEWLKTHGPGDRTLTQGLKGDPTYLVVEKDRTLATYGINAVCTHLGCVVPWNQAENKFICPCHGSQYNDQGRVVRGPAPL
;
A
#
# COMPACT_ATOMS: atom_id res chain seq x y z
N MET A 1 -18.80 -19.37 29.26
CA MET A 1 -19.77 -20.44 29.58
C MET A 1 -20.11 -20.36 31.06
N PHE A 2 -21.27 -19.79 31.41
CA PHE A 2 -21.80 -19.91 32.76
C PHE A 2 -22.50 -21.27 32.86
N CYS A 3 -22.10 -22.10 33.82
CA CYS A 3 -22.74 -23.39 34.09
C CYS A 3 -24.01 -23.11 34.94
N PRO A 4 -25.22 -23.50 34.50
CA PRO A 4 -26.42 -23.30 35.31
C PRO A 4 -26.39 -24.28 36.48
N SER A 5 -26.20 -23.76 37.70
CA SER A 5 -26.30 -24.55 38.93
C SER A 5 -27.77 -24.93 39.13
N GLN A 6 -28.14 -26.19 38.96
CA GLN A 6 -29.49 -26.64 39.33
C GLN A 6 -29.57 -26.82 40.85
N ALA A 7 -30.36 -25.99 41.51
CA ALA A 7 -30.71 -26.15 42.93
C ALA A 7 -31.93 -27.08 43.04
N PHE A 8 -31.76 -28.26 43.65
CA PHE A 8 -32.89 -29.14 43.98
C PHE A 8 -33.36 -28.90 45.42
N LEU A 9 -34.67 -28.65 45.58
CA LEU A 9 -35.35 -28.54 46.87
C LEU A 9 -35.56 -29.94 47.47
N VAL A 10 -34.72 -30.36 48.41
CA VAL A 10 -34.91 -31.61 49.15
C VAL A 10 -35.73 -31.31 50.41
N LYS A 11 -36.93 -31.91 50.53
CA LYS A 11 -37.70 -31.87 51.79
C LYS A 11 -37.01 -32.76 52.83
N PRO A 12 -36.85 -32.30 54.07
CA PRO A 12 -36.19 -33.11 55.11
C PRO A 12 -37.06 -34.32 55.49
N THR A 13 -36.45 -35.50 55.47
CA THR A 13 -37.07 -36.73 55.98
C THR A 13 -37.23 -36.59 57.48
N ARG A 14 -38.48 -36.74 57.96
CA ARG A 14 -38.90 -36.45 59.32
C ARG A 14 -38.37 -37.53 60.29
N THR A 15 -37.23 -37.29 60.91
CA THR A 15 -36.84 -37.99 62.15
C THR A 15 -37.10 -37.09 63.36
N HIS A 16 -37.76 -37.68 64.35
CA HIS A 16 -38.26 -37.01 65.54
C HIS A 16 -37.12 -36.57 66.47
N LEU A 17 -37.35 -35.40 67.08
CA LEU A 17 -36.77 -34.84 68.32
C LEU A 17 -35.64 -33.81 68.19
N VAL A 18 -35.89 -32.71 68.91
CA VAL A 18 -35.02 -31.65 69.42
C VAL A 18 -34.91 -30.33 68.61
N LYS A 19 -35.67 -29.35 69.12
CA LYS A 19 -35.41 -27.91 69.29
C LYS A 19 -35.19 -27.02 68.04
N ASN A 20 -36.25 -26.25 67.76
CA ASN A 20 -36.28 -24.83 67.38
C ASN A 20 -35.18 -24.28 66.44
N GLU A 21 -35.43 -24.32 65.13
CA GLU A 21 -35.29 -23.18 64.19
C GLU A 21 -36.16 -23.46 62.94
N LYS A 22 -37.19 -22.64 62.67
CA LYS A 22 -37.95 -22.70 61.41
C LYS A 22 -37.13 -21.99 60.31
N GLY A 23 -36.08 -22.64 59.82
CA GLY A 23 -35.30 -22.20 58.67
C GLY A 23 -35.22 -23.30 57.63
N MET A 24 -35.75 -23.07 56.43
CA MET A 24 -35.58 -23.98 55.30
C MET A 24 -34.11 -23.91 54.85
N ARG A 25 -33.33 -24.97 55.08
CA ARG A 25 -31.94 -25.02 54.63
C ARG A 25 -31.90 -25.22 53.12
N ILE A 26 -31.42 -24.21 52.42
CA ILE A 26 -31.11 -24.27 50.98
C ILE A 26 -29.72 -24.88 50.86
N THR A 27 -29.62 -26.08 50.29
CA THR A 27 -28.33 -26.69 49.95
C THR A 27 -28.04 -26.49 48.47
N CYS A 28 -27.03 -25.68 48.17
CA CYS A 28 -26.52 -25.53 46.81
C CYS A 28 -25.64 -26.75 46.48
N GLN A 29 -26.07 -27.57 45.52
CA GLN A 29 -25.24 -28.65 44.96
C GLN A 29 -24.64 -28.12 43.65
N ALA A 30 -23.31 -28.06 43.57
CA ALA A 30 -22.65 -27.84 42.29
C ALA A 30 -22.87 -29.11 41.44
N THR A 31 -23.28 -28.95 40.19
CA THR A 31 -23.31 -30.08 39.25
C THR A 31 -21.87 -30.54 39.04
N SER A 32 -21.49 -31.66 39.65
CA SER A 32 -20.14 -32.22 39.53
C SER A 32 -19.99 -32.93 38.19
N ILE A 33 -19.02 -32.49 37.39
CA ILE A 33 -18.58 -33.22 36.20
C ILE A 33 -17.54 -34.25 36.68
N PRO A 34 -17.69 -35.54 36.35
CA PRO A 34 -16.73 -36.55 36.78
C PRO A 34 -15.34 -36.27 36.15
N ALA A 35 -14.27 -36.60 36.87
CA ALA A 35 -12.90 -36.19 36.53
C ALA A 35 -12.40 -36.72 35.18
N ASP A 36 -12.96 -37.83 34.71
CA ASP A 36 -12.72 -38.46 33.42
C ASP A 36 -13.28 -37.65 32.23
N ARG A 37 -14.22 -36.72 32.47
CA ARG A 37 -14.81 -35.85 31.45
C ARG A 37 -14.12 -34.50 31.30
N VAL A 38 -12.93 -34.32 31.86
CA VAL A 38 -12.13 -33.10 31.67
C VAL A 38 -11.18 -33.28 30.48
N PRO A 39 -11.23 -32.43 29.44
CA PRO A 39 -10.28 -32.50 28.34
C PRO A 39 -8.85 -32.28 28.82
N ASP A 40 -7.96 -33.18 28.40
CA ASP A 40 -6.52 -33.11 28.61
C ASP A 40 -5.88 -32.00 27.76
N MET A 41 -4.59 -31.77 27.94
CA MET A 41 -3.89 -30.69 27.26
C MET A 41 -3.84 -30.87 25.73
N GLY A 42 -3.75 -32.11 25.23
CA GLY A 42 -3.75 -32.38 23.78
C GLY A 42 -5.06 -31.94 23.12
N LYS A 43 -6.21 -32.28 23.72
CA LYS A 43 -7.53 -31.84 23.24
C LYS A 43 -7.70 -30.33 23.30
N ARG A 44 -7.18 -29.67 24.35
CA ARG A 44 -7.22 -28.21 24.47
C ARG A 44 -6.37 -27.51 23.40
N GLN A 45 -5.17 -28.01 23.13
CA GLN A 45 -4.30 -27.47 22.09
C GLN A 45 -4.93 -27.63 20.70
N LEU A 46 -5.52 -28.79 20.41
CA LEU A 46 -6.24 -29.03 19.16
C LEU A 46 -7.42 -28.06 18.99
N MET A 47 -8.24 -27.86 20.02
CA MET A 47 -9.35 -26.92 19.96
C MET A 47 -8.88 -25.46 19.82
N ASN A 48 -7.79 -25.06 20.47
CA ASN A 48 -7.21 -23.73 20.30
C ASN A 48 -6.69 -23.50 18.88
N LEU A 49 -6.02 -24.49 18.28
CA LEU A 49 -5.53 -24.40 16.91
C LEU A 49 -6.69 -24.27 15.92
N LEU A 50 -7.74 -25.07 16.10
CA LEU A 50 -8.93 -25.03 15.25
C LEU A 50 -9.68 -23.70 15.38
N LEU A 51 -9.79 -23.16 16.59
CA LEU A 51 -10.38 -21.85 16.86
C LEU A 51 -9.58 -20.73 16.19
N LEU A 52 -8.25 -20.72 16.32
CA LEU A 52 -7.39 -19.73 15.68
C LEU A 52 -7.48 -19.79 14.16
N GLY A 53 -7.51 -20.99 13.57
CA GLY A 53 -7.72 -21.19 12.14
C GLY A 53 -9.10 -20.72 11.66
N ALA A 54 -10.15 -20.98 12.44
CA ALA A 54 -11.51 -20.56 12.10
C ALA A 54 -11.70 -19.04 12.15
N ILE A 55 -11.00 -18.34 13.05
CA ILE A 55 -11.06 -16.87 13.17
C ILE A 55 -10.13 -16.18 12.16
N SER A 56 -8.99 -16.79 11.81
CA SER A 56 -8.03 -16.20 10.88
C SER A 56 -8.57 -16.08 9.45
N LEU A 57 -9.43 -17.01 9.01
CA LEU A 57 -10.03 -16.98 7.68
C LEU A 57 -10.94 -15.76 7.44
N PRO A 58 -12.02 -15.51 8.22
CA PRO A 58 -12.87 -14.35 8.01
C PRO A 58 -12.12 -13.04 8.26
N SER A 59 -11.22 -12.99 9.25
CA SER A 59 -10.41 -11.80 9.50
C SER A 59 -9.47 -11.49 8.33
N GLY A 60 -8.78 -12.50 7.78
CA GLY A 60 -7.96 -12.34 6.58
C GLY A 60 -8.79 -11.93 5.36
N PHE A 61 -9.96 -12.54 5.17
CA PHE A 61 -10.84 -12.24 4.05
C PHE A 61 -11.37 -10.79 4.07
N MET A 62 -11.59 -10.21 5.25
CA MET A 62 -11.99 -8.81 5.38
C MET A 62 -10.78 -7.85 5.28
N LEU A 63 -9.63 -8.25 5.84
CA LEU A 63 -8.43 -7.41 5.92
C LEU A 63 -7.71 -7.29 4.57
N VAL A 64 -7.64 -8.36 3.77
CA VAL A 64 -6.97 -8.35 2.46
C VAL A 64 -7.55 -7.31 1.49
N PRO A 65 -8.87 -7.27 1.21
CA PRO A 65 -9.43 -6.25 0.32
C PRO A 65 -9.32 -4.84 0.91
N TYR A 66 -9.42 -4.72 2.24
CA TYR A 66 -9.22 -3.42 2.91
C TYR A 66 -7.79 -2.91 2.77
N ALA A 67 -6.78 -3.77 2.90
CA ALA A 67 -5.39 -3.41 2.66
C ALA A 67 -5.13 -3.13 1.16
N ALA A 68 -5.69 -3.94 0.27
CA ALA A 68 -5.57 -3.76 -1.18
C ALA A 68 -6.20 -2.45 -1.68
N PHE A 69 -7.22 -1.92 -0.99
CA PHE A 69 -7.82 -0.63 -1.30
C PHE A 69 -6.81 0.53 -1.25
N PHE A 70 -5.79 0.45 -0.38
CA PHE A 70 -4.75 1.48 -0.28
C PHE A 70 -3.65 1.34 -1.34
N VAL A 71 -3.61 0.21 -2.05
CA VAL A 71 -2.70 0.04 -3.18
C VAL A 71 -3.36 0.72 -4.39
N PRO A 72 -2.77 1.80 -4.94
CA PRO A 72 -3.35 2.48 -6.09
C PRO A 72 -3.47 1.51 -7.26
N SER A 73 -4.58 1.57 -7.99
CA SER A 73 -4.75 0.80 -9.21
C SER A 73 -3.70 1.27 -10.23
N GLY A 74 -2.91 0.32 -10.76
CA GLY A 74 -1.98 0.62 -11.84
C GLY A 74 -2.75 1.14 -13.05
N GLY A 75 -2.32 2.26 -13.63
CA GLY A 75 -2.83 2.73 -14.92
C GLY A 75 -2.71 1.63 -15.97
N ARG A 76 -3.72 1.48 -16.83
CA ARG A 76 -3.78 0.44 -17.86
C ARG A 76 -2.67 0.68 -18.90
N GLY A 77 -1.53 0.03 -18.71
CA GLY A 77 -0.40 0.08 -19.63
C GLY A 77 -0.65 -0.80 -20.85
N THR A 78 -1.25 -0.26 -21.90
CA THR A 78 -1.43 -0.94 -23.19
C THR A 78 -0.14 -0.91 -24.01
N GLY A 79 0.95 -1.49 -23.51
CA GLY A 79 2.15 -1.94 -24.27
C GLY A 79 2.87 -0.97 -25.23
N GLY A 80 2.38 0.24 -25.42
CA GLY A 80 2.84 1.25 -26.35
C GLY A 80 2.93 2.58 -25.62
N GLY A 81 3.92 3.39 -25.99
CA GLY A 81 4.24 4.64 -25.30
C GLY A 81 3.03 5.57 -25.12
N THR A 82 3.08 6.39 -24.08
CA THR A 82 2.10 7.45 -23.86
C THR A 82 2.36 8.60 -24.83
N VAL A 83 1.29 9.19 -25.37
CA VAL A 83 1.38 10.40 -26.20
C VAL A 83 1.93 11.55 -25.35
N ALA A 84 2.91 12.28 -25.88
CA ALA A 84 3.47 13.45 -25.21
C ALA A 84 2.45 14.60 -25.21
N LYS A 85 2.33 15.29 -24.08
CA LYS A 85 1.40 16.41 -23.93
C LYS A 85 2.13 17.73 -23.67
N ASP A 86 1.52 18.83 -24.07
CA ASP A 86 2.00 20.17 -23.75
C ASP A 86 1.70 20.53 -22.28
N ALA A 87 2.09 21.74 -21.85
CA ALA A 87 1.83 22.22 -20.49
C ALA A 87 0.33 22.41 -20.16
N ILE A 88 -0.53 22.47 -21.18
CA ILE A 88 -1.99 22.67 -21.06
C ILE A 88 -2.71 21.30 -21.03
N GLY A 89 -2.04 20.23 -21.46
CA GLY A 89 -2.55 18.87 -21.54
C GLY A 89 -3.00 18.44 -22.93
N ASN A 90 -2.80 19.27 -23.95
CA ASN A 90 -3.08 18.95 -25.35
C ASN A 90 -2.00 18.01 -25.90
N ASP A 91 -2.36 17.21 -26.90
CA ASP A 91 -1.42 16.29 -27.54
C ASP A 91 -0.44 17.04 -28.44
N VAL A 92 0.84 16.71 -28.34
CA VAL A 92 1.89 17.35 -29.16
C VAL A 92 1.94 16.70 -30.54
N ILE A 93 1.68 17.51 -31.57
CA ILE A 93 1.75 17.09 -32.97
C ILE A 93 3.11 17.50 -33.54
N ALA A 94 3.90 16.54 -34.04
CA ALA A 94 5.27 16.78 -34.49
C ALA A 94 5.39 17.88 -35.56
N GLU A 95 4.47 17.93 -36.52
CA GLU A 95 4.48 18.94 -37.59
C GLU A 95 4.21 20.36 -37.08
N GLU A 96 3.35 20.51 -36.07
CA GLU A 96 3.06 21.81 -35.46
C GLU A 96 4.19 22.25 -34.53
N TRP A 97 4.79 21.28 -33.83
CA TRP A 97 5.94 21.51 -32.97
C TRP A 97 7.15 22.05 -33.74
N LEU A 98 7.45 21.48 -34.90
CA LEU A 98 8.57 21.90 -35.75
C LEU A 98 8.36 23.27 -36.43
N LYS A 99 7.13 23.80 -36.45
CA LYS A 99 6.85 25.16 -36.94
C LYS A 99 7.20 26.23 -35.90
N THR A 100 7.10 25.87 -34.62
CA THR A 100 7.28 26.80 -33.49
C THR A 100 8.68 26.71 -32.88
N HIS A 101 9.34 25.56 -32.99
CA HIS A 101 10.67 25.31 -32.42
C HIS A 101 11.73 25.13 -33.51
N GLY A 102 12.85 25.84 -33.37
CA GLY A 102 13.97 25.82 -34.29
C GLY A 102 14.96 24.67 -34.04
N PRO A 103 15.97 24.51 -34.92
CA PRO A 103 17.00 23.49 -34.76
C PRO A 103 17.85 23.73 -33.52
N GLY A 104 18.02 22.70 -32.69
CA GLY A 104 18.74 22.77 -31.42
C GLY A 104 17.89 23.17 -30.21
N ASP A 105 16.61 23.46 -30.42
CA ASP A 105 15.69 23.77 -29.32
C ASP A 105 15.37 22.52 -28.49
N ARG A 106 15.20 22.77 -27.19
CA ARG A 106 14.92 21.74 -26.18
C ARG A 106 13.82 22.26 -25.28
N THR A 107 12.62 21.74 -25.49
CA THR A 107 11.45 22.19 -24.75
C THR A 107 10.81 21.03 -24.00
N LEU A 108 10.27 21.35 -22.82
CA LEU A 108 9.62 20.38 -21.95
C LEU A 108 8.24 20.00 -22.48
N THR A 109 7.96 18.71 -22.42
CA THR A 109 6.62 18.14 -22.62
C THR A 109 6.34 17.15 -21.49
N GLN A 110 5.08 16.83 -21.27
CA GLN A 110 4.69 15.75 -20.38
C GLN A 110 4.94 14.42 -21.11
N GLY A 111 5.91 13.66 -20.64
CA GLY A 111 6.32 12.38 -21.20
C GLY A 111 5.72 11.19 -20.47
N LEU A 112 6.51 10.11 -20.41
CA LEU A 112 6.12 8.85 -19.79
C LEU A 112 5.77 9.05 -18.31
N LYS A 113 4.67 8.44 -17.85
CA LYS A 113 4.19 8.51 -16.46
C LYS A 113 3.88 9.93 -15.95
N GLY A 114 3.84 10.92 -16.84
CA GLY A 114 3.64 12.31 -16.48
C GLY A 114 4.92 13.08 -16.12
N ASP A 115 6.09 12.45 -16.25
CA ASP A 115 7.36 13.12 -15.99
C ASP A 115 7.65 14.17 -17.08
N PRO A 116 8.28 15.31 -16.72
CA PRO A 116 8.72 16.28 -17.69
C PRO A 116 9.87 15.71 -18.54
N THR A 117 9.68 15.64 -19.85
CA THR A 117 10.64 15.11 -20.83
C THR A 117 10.94 16.17 -21.88
N TYR A 118 12.22 16.39 -22.15
CA TYR A 118 12.70 17.22 -23.23
C TYR A 118 12.52 16.53 -24.57
N LEU A 119 11.87 17.23 -25.50
CA LEU A 119 11.96 16.94 -26.93
C LEU A 119 13.10 17.77 -27.51
N VAL A 120 14.00 17.10 -28.24
CA VAL A 120 15.18 17.72 -28.86
C VAL A 120 14.93 17.83 -30.36
N VAL A 121 15.05 19.04 -30.89
CA VAL A 121 15.01 19.29 -32.34
C VAL A 121 16.44 19.24 -32.89
N GLU A 122 16.69 18.36 -33.84
CA GLU A 122 17.98 18.23 -34.52
C GLU A 122 18.21 19.32 -35.57
N LYS A 123 19.43 19.40 -36.11
CA LYS A 123 19.84 20.46 -37.04
C LYS A 123 19.14 20.38 -38.41
N ASP A 124 18.71 19.20 -38.78
CA ASP A 124 17.94 18.88 -39.98
C ASP A 124 16.44 19.23 -39.85
N ARG A 125 16.03 19.87 -38.74
CA ARG A 125 14.62 20.16 -38.38
C ARG A 125 13.79 18.90 -38.22
N THR A 126 14.39 17.80 -37.77
CA THR A 126 13.66 16.63 -37.32
C THR A 126 13.70 16.54 -35.79
N LEU A 127 12.77 15.78 -35.21
CA LEU A 127 12.83 15.44 -33.79
C LEU A 127 13.82 14.29 -33.61
N ALA A 128 14.67 14.40 -32.59
CA ALA A 128 15.57 13.33 -32.22
C ALA A 128 14.78 12.04 -31.88
N THR A 129 15.39 10.88 -32.12
CA THR A 129 14.78 9.57 -31.82
C THR A 129 14.68 9.27 -30.32
N TYR A 130 15.23 10.14 -29.48
CA TYR A 130 15.22 10.03 -28.03
C TYR A 130 14.67 11.31 -27.39
N GLY A 131 14.11 11.15 -26.19
CA GLY A 131 13.76 12.25 -25.29
C GLY A 131 14.59 12.17 -24.02
N ILE A 132 14.86 13.31 -23.39
CA ILE A 132 15.65 13.37 -22.15
C ILE A 132 14.72 13.65 -20.98
N ASN A 133 14.66 12.77 -19.98
CA ASN A 133 13.91 13.04 -18.76
C ASN A 133 14.56 14.22 -18.02
N ALA A 134 13.78 15.26 -17.69
CA ALA A 134 14.26 16.47 -17.05
C ALA A 134 14.41 16.33 -15.52
N VAL A 135 13.97 15.20 -14.94
CA VAL A 135 14.06 14.92 -13.50
C VAL A 135 15.50 14.62 -13.11
N CYS A 136 16.04 15.45 -12.22
CA CYS A 136 17.39 15.31 -11.70
C CYS A 136 17.54 14.01 -10.91
N THR A 137 18.52 13.19 -11.29
CA THR A 137 18.86 11.92 -10.62
C THR A 137 19.38 12.07 -9.18
N HIS A 138 19.61 13.30 -8.70
CA HIS A 138 19.98 13.55 -7.31
C HIS A 138 18.76 13.47 -6.37
N LEU A 139 17.81 14.38 -6.53
CA LEU A 139 16.64 14.54 -5.64
C LEU A 139 15.33 14.88 -6.40
N GLY A 140 15.34 14.85 -7.73
CA GLY A 140 14.13 15.02 -8.53
C GLY A 140 13.77 16.44 -8.99
N CYS A 141 14.65 17.44 -8.79
CA CYS A 141 14.43 18.78 -9.36
C CYS A 141 14.36 18.74 -10.90
N VAL A 142 13.57 19.61 -11.52
CA VAL A 142 13.57 19.77 -12.99
C VAL A 142 14.82 20.54 -13.42
N VAL A 143 15.60 19.97 -14.33
CA VAL A 143 16.88 20.53 -14.78
C VAL A 143 16.69 21.33 -16.08
N PRO A 144 16.83 22.67 -16.06
CA PRO A 144 16.73 23.50 -17.26
C PRO A 144 17.93 23.30 -18.19
N TRP A 145 17.69 23.46 -19.49
CA TRP A 145 18.73 23.53 -20.50
C TRP A 145 19.41 24.90 -20.50
N ASN A 146 20.74 24.93 -20.40
CA ASN A 146 21.53 26.15 -20.59
C ASN A 146 22.11 26.17 -22.01
N GLN A 147 21.56 27.03 -22.87
CA GLN A 147 22.01 27.21 -24.24
C GLN A 147 23.42 27.79 -24.36
N ALA A 148 23.88 28.59 -23.38
CA ALA A 148 25.19 29.23 -23.45
C ALA A 148 26.34 28.21 -23.31
N GLU A 149 26.14 27.18 -22.48
CA GLU A 149 27.17 26.15 -22.21
C GLU A 149 26.87 24.81 -22.88
N ASN A 150 25.76 24.68 -23.59
CA ASN A 150 25.25 23.43 -24.16
C ASN A 150 25.19 22.28 -23.15
N LYS A 151 24.70 22.58 -21.94
CA LYS A 151 24.60 21.63 -20.83
C LYS A 151 23.29 21.83 -20.08
N PHE A 152 22.80 20.77 -19.44
CA PHE A 152 21.74 20.92 -18.44
C PHE A 152 22.36 21.22 -17.09
N ILE A 153 21.92 22.30 -16.43
CA ILE A 153 22.48 22.73 -15.15
C ILE A 153 21.37 22.78 -14.12
N CYS A 154 21.46 21.92 -13.11
CA CYS A 154 20.45 21.82 -12.07
C CYS A 154 20.57 23.02 -11.13
N PRO A 155 19.50 23.84 -10.96
CA PRO A 155 19.54 25.02 -10.12
C PRO A 155 19.61 24.68 -8.62
N CYS A 156 19.24 23.45 -8.24
CA CYS A 156 19.20 23.03 -6.84
C CYS A 156 20.61 22.86 -6.23
N HIS A 157 21.47 22.09 -6.90
CA HIS A 157 22.80 21.75 -6.37
C HIS A 157 23.92 21.79 -7.43
N GLY A 158 23.64 22.32 -8.63
CA GLY A 158 24.64 22.48 -9.68
C GLY A 158 25.08 21.20 -10.38
N SER A 159 24.28 20.12 -10.32
CA SER A 159 24.51 18.94 -11.17
C SER A 159 24.49 19.34 -12.64
N GLN A 160 25.52 18.96 -13.38
CA GLN A 160 25.67 19.24 -14.80
C GLN A 160 25.52 17.97 -15.60
N TYR A 161 24.72 18.03 -16.65
CA TYR A 161 24.56 16.95 -17.62
C TYR A 161 24.95 17.46 -19.00
N ASN A 162 25.50 16.57 -19.83
CA ASN A 162 25.83 16.89 -21.21
C ASN A 162 24.56 17.03 -22.07
N ASP A 163 24.75 17.36 -23.33
CA ASP A 163 23.72 17.47 -24.36
C ASP A 163 22.88 16.20 -24.56
N GLN A 164 23.40 15.03 -24.16
CA GLN A 164 22.71 13.73 -24.22
C GLN A 164 22.08 13.32 -22.88
N GLY A 165 22.15 14.16 -21.83
CA GLY A 165 21.60 13.87 -20.51
C GLY A 165 22.49 13.00 -19.59
N ARG A 166 23.74 12.72 -19.97
CA ARG A 166 24.71 12.02 -19.12
C ARG A 166 25.32 12.98 -18.09
N VAL A 167 25.49 12.51 -16.86
CA VAL A 167 26.09 13.28 -15.78
C VAL A 167 27.56 13.60 -16.12
N VAL A 168 27.92 14.87 -15.97
CA VAL A 168 29.29 15.39 -16.17
C VAL A 168 29.90 15.85 -14.85
N ARG A 169 29.10 16.48 -13.99
CA ARG A 169 29.56 17.05 -12.72
C ARG A 169 28.44 17.11 -11.69
N GLY A 170 28.80 17.16 -10.42
CA GLY A 170 27.90 17.47 -9.31
C GLY A 170 27.54 16.25 -8.46
N PRO A 171 26.57 16.41 -7.53
CA PRO A 171 26.19 15.35 -6.58
C PRO A 171 25.28 14.28 -7.20
N ALA A 172 24.85 14.45 -8.46
CA ALA A 172 24.12 13.42 -9.16
C ALA A 172 25.00 12.16 -9.29
N PRO A 173 24.48 10.97 -8.95
CA PRO A 173 25.25 9.74 -9.08
C PRO A 173 25.59 9.48 -10.56
N LEU A 174 26.83 9.06 -10.81
CA LEU A 174 27.34 8.64 -12.12
C LEU A 174 26.87 7.22 -12.46
#